data_AF-A0A9D9CJ44-F1
#
_entry.id   AF-A0A9D9CJ44-F1
#
_cell.length_a   1.000
_cell.length_b   1.000
_cell.length_c   1.000
_cell.angle_alpha   90.00
_cell.angle_beta   90.00
_cell.angle_gamma   90.00
#
_symmetry.space_group_name_H-M   'P 1'
#
loop_
_entity.id
_entity.type
_entity.pdbx_description
1 polymer ?
#
loop_
_entity_poly.entity_id
_entity_poly.type
_entity_poly.pdbx_seq_one_letter_code
_entity_poly.pdbx_strand_id
1 'polypeptide(L)'
;MAKVKYIDPIDHISGKISKHHESVYNYRSDIDCAYITQPRKSNVPPTADQLAMQEQFARTASRVKQAMNDQAQVSTYNEAFKQQTKYKTLRGYIFSQLYGQE
;
A
#
# COMPACT_ATOMS: atom_id res chain seq x y z
N MET A 1 8.15 8.59 -35.91
CA MET A 1 7.74 8.06 -34.60
C MET A 1 8.77 7.05 -34.15
N ALA A 2 9.49 7.33 -33.07
CA ALA A 2 10.52 6.42 -32.56
C ALA A 2 9.86 5.23 -31.86
N LYS A 3 10.23 4.01 -32.26
CA LYS A 3 9.78 2.78 -31.61
C LYS A 3 10.63 2.57 -30.36
N VAL A 4 10.01 2.63 -29.17
CA VAL A 4 10.66 2.32 -27.90
C VAL A 4 10.82 0.80 -27.80
N LYS A 5 12.06 0.30 -27.80
CA LYS A 5 12.40 -1.08 -27.42
C LYS A 5 12.88 -1.06 -25.97
N TYR A 6 12.15 -1.74 -25.09
CA TYR A 6 12.60 -2.02 -23.73
C TYR A 6 13.66 -3.12 -23.81
N ILE A 7 14.92 -2.79 -23.51
CA ILE A 7 15.96 -3.78 -23.24
C ILE A 7 16.05 -3.84 -21.72
N ASP A 8 15.46 -4.85 -21.12
CA ASP A 8 15.72 -5.14 -19.70
C ASP A 8 17.17 -5.67 -19.64
N PRO A 9 18.09 -5.05 -18.87
CA PRO A 9 19.51 -5.43 -18.91
C PRO A 9 19.79 -6.79 -18.27
N ILE A 10 18.80 -7.46 -17.67
CA ILE A 10 18.95 -8.76 -17.03
C ILE A 10 17.66 -9.57 -17.22
N ASP A 11 17.71 -10.61 -18.04
CA ASP A 11 16.55 -11.46 -18.36
C ASP A 11 16.27 -12.53 -17.29
N HIS A 12 17.30 -12.96 -16.54
CA HIS A 12 17.17 -13.84 -15.37
C HIS A 12 18.49 -13.93 -14.57
N ILE A 13 18.38 -14.04 -13.24
CA ILE A 13 19.49 -14.37 -12.33
C ILE A 13 19.16 -15.71 -11.67
N SER A 14 20.05 -16.70 -11.77
CA SER A 14 19.93 -17.98 -11.06
C SER A 14 21.24 -18.36 -10.36
N GLY A 15 21.14 -18.92 -9.15
CA GLY A 15 22.28 -19.30 -8.33
C GLY A 15 22.06 -19.09 -6.82
N LYS A 16 23.01 -19.54 -5.99
CA LYS A 16 22.98 -19.28 -4.54
C LYS A 16 23.42 -17.83 -4.28
N ILE A 17 22.45 -16.94 -4.07
CA ILE A 17 22.69 -15.56 -3.68
C ILE A 17 23.18 -15.56 -2.22
N SER A 18 24.35 -14.96 -1.95
CA SER A 18 24.88 -14.85 -0.58
C SER A 18 23.95 -14.00 0.32
N LYS A 19 23.92 -14.27 1.63
CA LYS A 19 23.04 -13.60 2.62
C LYS A 19 23.29 -12.09 2.78
N HIS A 20 24.30 -11.54 2.09
CA HIS A 20 24.69 -10.13 2.16
C HIS A 20 24.25 -9.30 0.95
N HIS A 21 23.48 -9.87 0.00
CA HIS A 21 22.92 -9.10 -1.10
C HIS A 21 21.55 -8.53 -0.74
N GLU A 22 21.35 -7.25 -1.04
CA GLU A 22 20.07 -6.54 -0.91
C GLU A 22 19.51 -6.29 -2.32
N SER A 23 18.30 -6.77 -2.60
CA SER A 23 17.60 -6.52 -3.87
C SER A 23 16.86 -5.19 -3.77
N VAL A 24 17.32 -4.16 -4.48
CA VAL A 24 16.66 -2.84 -4.51
C VAL A 24 16.06 -2.62 -5.89
N TYR A 25 14.73 -2.44 -5.96
CA TYR A 25 14.04 -2.08 -7.19
C TYR A 25 13.78 -0.57 -7.21
N ASN A 26 14.46 0.15 -8.11
CA ASN A 26 14.28 1.58 -8.30
C ASN A 26 13.54 1.84 -9.61
N TYR A 27 12.37 2.47 -9.55
CA TYR A 27 11.72 3.04 -10.73
C TYR A 27 12.38 4.36 -11.11
N ARG A 28 12.67 4.54 -12.41
CA ARG A 28 13.16 5.82 -12.95
C ARG A 28 12.03 6.86 -12.87
N SER A 29 12.34 8.02 -12.29
CA SER A 29 11.47 9.20 -12.36
C SER A 29 12.04 10.20 -13.37
N ASP A 30 11.36 10.41 -14.50
CA ASP A 30 11.62 11.55 -15.40
C ASP A 30 10.85 12.82 -14.97
N ILE A 31 10.48 12.89 -13.70
CA ILE A 31 9.87 14.04 -13.02
C ILE A 31 10.50 14.04 -11.64
N ASP A 32 11.05 15.14 -11.15
CA ASP A 32 11.65 15.27 -9.81
C ASP A 32 10.86 14.54 -8.72
N CYS A 33 11.23 13.29 -8.45
CA CYS A 33 10.67 12.45 -7.38
C CYS A 33 11.69 12.35 -6.26
N ALA A 34 12.29 13.49 -5.86
CA ALA A 34 13.15 13.60 -4.68
C ALA A 34 12.42 13.31 -3.35
N TYR A 35 11.14 12.90 -3.40
CA TYR A 35 10.28 12.64 -2.24
C TYR A 35 9.87 11.17 -2.07
N ILE A 36 10.19 10.25 -3.00
CA ILE A 36 9.63 8.89 -2.97
C ILE A 36 10.71 7.82 -2.74
N THR A 37 11.96 8.05 -3.13
CA THR A 37 13.03 7.03 -3.08
C THR A 37 13.93 7.09 -1.86
N GLN A 38 13.71 8.03 -0.96
CA GLN A 38 14.27 7.97 0.37
C GLN A 38 13.15 8.30 1.34
N PRO A 39 12.75 7.42 2.27
CA PRO A 39 12.17 7.96 3.49
C PRO A 39 13.23 8.94 3.99
N ARG A 40 12.96 10.25 3.93
CA ARG A 40 13.75 11.17 4.75
C ARG A 40 13.59 10.59 6.13
N LYS A 41 14.65 9.96 6.65
CA LYS A 41 14.70 9.55 8.04
C LYS A 41 14.56 10.85 8.80
N SER A 42 13.32 11.18 9.13
CA SER A 42 13.04 12.22 10.08
C SER A 42 13.65 11.67 11.36
N ASN A 43 14.81 12.21 11.74
CA ASN A 43 15.38 11.97 13.07
C ASN A 43 14.51 12.62 14.16
N VAL A 44 13.43 13.30 13.78
CA VAL A 44 12.41 13.80 14.70
C VAL A 44 11.45 12.66 15.02
N PRO A 45 11.27 12.32 16.32
CA PRO A 45 10.27 11.36 16.73
C PRO A 45 8.87 11.82 16.29
N PRO A 46 7.94 10.89 16.01
CA PRO A 46 6.59 11.26 15.61
C PRO A 46 5.93 12.09 16.72
N THR A 47 5.14 13.10 16.34
CA THR A 47 4.34 13.86 17.31
C THR A 47 3.24 12.97 17.90
N ALA A 48 2.66 13.39 19.03
CA ALA A 48 1.55 12.66 19.65
C ALA A 48 0.38 12.44 18.67
N ASP A 49 0.04 13.46 17.87
CA ASP A 49 -1.01 13.36 16.85
C ASP A 49 -0.66 12.36 15.75
N GLN A 50 0.61 12.32 15.32
CA GLN A 50 1.08 11.36 14.32
C GLN A 50 1.05 9.93 14.85
N LEU A 51 1.40 9.71 16.13
CA LEU A 51 1.27 8.40 16.78
C LEU A 51 -0.20 7.98 16.87
N ALA A 52 -1.09 8.89 17.28
CA ALA A 52 -2.51 8.61 17.36
C ALA A 52 -3.10 8.21 15.98
N MET A 53 -2.72 8.91 14.91
CA MET A 53 -3.13 8.55 13.55
C MET A 53 -2.57 7.19 13.11
N GLN A 54 -1.31 6.88 13.45
CA GLN A 54 -0.71 5.57 13.15
C GLN A 54 -1.42 4.43 13.87
N GLU A 55 -1.74 4.61 15.15
CA GLU A 55 -2.50 3.63 15.93
C GLU A 55 -3.90 3.43 15.38
N GLN A 56 -4.62 4.51 15.08
CA GLN A 56 -5.96 4.44 14.47
C GLN A 56 -5.92 3.71 13.12
N PHE A 57 -4.93 4.02 12.29
CA PHE A 57 -4.73 3.32 11.01
C PHE A 57 -4.46 1.83 11.22
N ALA A 58 -3.58 1.46 12.14
CA ALA A 58 -3.25 0.07 12.44
C ALA A 58 -4.45 -0.72 12.97
N ARG A 59 -5.23 -0.12 13.88
CA ARG A 59 -6.50 -0.69 14.38
C ARG A 59 -7.48 -0.92 13.25
N THR A 60 -7.69 0.09 12.40
CA THR A 60 -8.61 0.00 11.26
C THR A 60 -8.17 -1.08 10.28
N ALA A 61 -6.88 -1.14 9.93
CA ALA A 61 -6.36 -2.15 9.02
C ALA A 61 -6.57 -3.58 9.54
N SER A 62 -6.41 -3.79 10.85
CA SER A 62 -6.71 -5.08 11.50
C SER A 62 -8.18 -5.44 11.41
N ARG A 63 -9.09 -4.50 11.72
CA ARG A 63 -10.55 -4.70 11.61
C ARG A 63 -10.99 -5.00 10.19
N VAL A 64 -10.43 -4.31 9.19
CA VAL A 64 -10.70 -4.60 7.77
C VAL A 64 -10.29 -6.02 7.42
N LYS A 65 -9.12 -6.48 7.90
CA LYS A 65 -8.67 -7.86 7.67
C LYS A 65 -9.63 -8.88 8.30
N GLN A 66 -10.10 -8.62 9.51
CA GLN A 66 -11.10 -9.47 10.18
C GLN A 66 -12.41 -9.50 9.41
N ALA A 67 -12.94 -8.33 9.01
CA ALA A 67 -14.17 -8.21 8.23
C ALA A 67 -14.05 -8.89 6.85
N MET A 68 -12.86 -8.91 6.25
CA MET A 68 -12.60 -9.61 4.98
C MET A 68 -12.51 -11.14 5.13
N ASN A 69 -12.19 -11.64 6.32
CA ASN A 69 -12.12 -13.07 6.61
C ASN A 69 -13.45 -13.66 7.09
N ASP A 70 -14.35 -12.82 7.62
CA ASP A 70 -15.70 -13.21 8.01
C ASP A 70 -16.65 -13.13 6.81
N GLN A 71 -17.09 -14.30 6.34
CA GLN A 71 -17.92 -14.41 5.14
C GLN A 71 -19.29 -13.73 5.28
N ALA A 72 -19.86 -13.67 6.48
CA ALA A 72 -21.12 -12.97 6.72
C ALA A 72 -20.94 -11.46 6.53
N GLN A 73 -19.88 -10.90 7.12
CA GLN A 73 -19.58 -9.46 6.98
C GLN A 73 -19.19 -9.09 5.55
N VAL A 74 -18.41 -9.92 4.86
CA VAL A 74 -18.05 -9.70 3.45
C VAL A 74 -19.30 -9.59 2.58
N SER A 75 -20.32 -10.42 2.81
CA SER A 75 -21.57 -10.37 2.04
C SER A 75 -22.29 -9.03 2.24
N THR A 76 -22.45 -8.60 3.50
CA THR A 76 -23.08 -7.31 3.84
C THR A 76 -22.35 -6.13 3.21
N TYR A 77 -21.01 -6.10 3.31
CA TYR A 77 -20.23 -5.02 2.71
C TYR A 77 -20.26 -5.06 1.18
N ASN A 78 -20.36 -6.23 0.56
CA ASN A 78 -20.49 -6.35 -0.90
C ASN A 78 -21.80 -5.77 -1.43
N GLU A 79 -22.91 -5.97 -0.72
CA GLU A 79 -24.20 -5.39 -1.12
C GLU A 79 -24.16 -3.86 -1.07
N ALA A 80 -23.63 -3.31 0.02
CA ALA A 80 -23.46 -1.86 0.16
C ALA A 80 -22.42 -1.32 -0.85
N PHE A 81 -21.36 -2.08 -1.15
CA PHE A 81 -20.34 -1.72 -2.12
C PHE A 81 -20.87 -1.60 -3.56
N LYS A 82 -21.88 -2.39 -3.93
CA LYS A 82 -22.53 -2.32 -5.25
C LYS A 82 -23.34 -1.03 -5.44
N GLN A 83 -23.80 -0.41 -4.36
CA GLN A 83 -24.64 0.79 -4.40
C GLN A 83 -23.83 2.09 -4.46
N GLN A 84 -22.53 2.04 -4.13
CA GLN A 84 -21.65 3.20 -4.15
C GLN A 84 -20.79 3.23 -5.42
N THR A 85 -20.33 4.41 -5.83
CA THR A 85 -19.47 4.61 -7.03
C THR A 85 -18.11 5.23 -6.70
N LYS A 86 -17.88 5.62 -5.44
CA LYS A 86 -16.71 6.37 -4.97
C LYS A 86 -15.45 5.51 -4.86
N TYR A 87 -15.59 4.28 -4.39
CA TYR A 87 -14.49 3.36 -4.08
C TYR A 87 -14.38 2.28 -5.14
N LYS A 88 -13.16 2.07 -5.64
CA LYS A 88 -12.87 1.06 -6.68
C LYS A 88 -12.73 -0.36 -6.15
N THR A 89 -12.45 -0.51 -4.86
CA THR A 89 -12.22 -1.83 -4.24
C THR A 89 -13.07 -1.98 -2.99
N LEU A 90 -13.59 -3.19 -2.78
CA LEU A 90 -14.34 -3.54 -1.57
C LEU A 90 -13.52 -3.25 -0.32
N ARG A 91 -12.22 -3.59 -0.32
CA ARG A 91 -11.32 -3.32 0.81
C ARG A 91 -11.18 -1.83 1.11
N GLY A 92 -11.06 -0.98 0.09
CA GLY A 92 -10.99 0.47 0.26
C GLY A 92 -12.30 1.05 0.78
N TYR A 93 -13.43 0.50 0.34
CA TYR A 93 -14.74 0.83 0.87
C TYR A 93 -14.88 0.44 2.35
N ILE A 94 -14.61 -0.81 2.72
CA ILE A 94 -14.67 -1.28 4.12
C ILE A 94 -13.74 -0.45 5.00
N PHE A 95 -12.52 -0.16 4.54
CA PHE A 95 -11.60 0.71 5.25
C PHE A 95 -12.21 2.09 5.52
N SER A 96 -12.83 2.72 4.50
CA SER A 96 -13.46 4.03 4.68
C SER A 96 -14.64 4.03 5.66
N GLN A 97 -15.40 2.93 5.72
CA GLN A 97 -16.51 2.78 6.66
C GLN A 97 -16.00 2.64 8.09
N LEU A 98 -14.88 1.95 8.29
CA LEU A 98 -14.33 1.68 9.62
C LEU A 98 -13.42 2.80 10.14
N TYR A 99 -12.73 3.52 9.26
CA TYR A 99 -11.77 4.55 9.64
C TYR A 99 -12.44 5.78 10.27
N GLY A 100 -13.66 6.12 9.85
CA GLY A 100 -14.44 7.26 10.35
C GLY A 100 -15.41 6.94 11.49
N GLN A 101 -15.34 5.73 12.07
CA GLN A 101 -16.21 5.30 13.17
C GLN A 101 -15.55 5.42 14.56
N GLU A 102 -14.32 5.91 14.65
CA GLU A 102 -13.63 6.31 15.89
C GLU A 102 -13.58 7.83 15.99
#